data_AF-A0AAW0BIE4-F1
#
_entry.id   AF-A0AAW0BIE4-F1
#
_cell.length_a   1.000
_cell.length_b   1.000
_cell.length_c   1.000
_cell.angle_alpha   90.00
_cell.angle_beta   90.00
_cell.angle_gamma   90.00
#
_symmetry.space_group_name_H-M   'P 1'
#
loop_
_entity.id
_entity.type
_entity.pdbx_description
1 polymer ?
#
loop_
_entity_poly.entity_id
_entity_poly.type
_entity_poly.pdbx_seq_one_letter_code
_entity_poly.pdbx_strand_id
1 'polypeptide(L)'
;KNGPRTAARLAQAERRQDLTYSDWVQVFDFADDNPALGQKDIVAHFASRPDKDGGKLLFTQSALSKKLKRKAELRAAVSADPSALSLKRARVVTCPEVDEALGLWARDMEEKRQTVTGPMLIEKRK
;
A
#
# COMPACT_ATOMS: atom_id res chain seq x y z
N LYS A 1 23.47 26.85 -22.77
CA LYS A 1 22.02 26.86 -22.44
C LYS A 1 21.65 25.47 -21.94
N ASN A 2 21.66 25.24 -20.62
CA ASN A 2 21.29 23.97 -20.01
C ASN A 2 20.04 24.23 -19.15
N GLY A 3 18.87 23.80 -19.62
CA GLY A 3 17.64 23.88 -18.83
C GLY A 3 17.68 22.90 -17.64
N PRO A 4 16.93 23.16 -16.56
CA PRO A 4 16.89 22.26 -15.41
C PRO A 4 16.35 20.89 -15.83
N ARG A 5 16.95 19.82 -15.28
CA ARG A 5 16.55 18.44 -15.52
C ARG A 5 15.18 18.18 -14.90
N THR A 6 14.13 18.29 -15.71
CA THR A 6 12.76 18.02 -15.27
C THR A 6 12.60 16.53 -14.93
N ALA A 7 12.28 16.22 -13.68
CA ALA A 7 11.89 14.88 -13.24
C ALA A 7 10.41 14.56 -13.57
N ALA A 8 9.91 15.04 -14.71
CA ALA A 8 8.51 14.86 -15.10
C ALA A 8 8.24 13.37 -15.40
N ARG A 9 7.67 12.66 -14.42
CA ARG A 9 6.93 11.43 -14.66
C ARG A 9 5.50 11.78 -15.07
N LEU A 10 5.29 12.04 -16.34
CA LEU A 10 3.95 11.97 -16.93
C LEU A 10 3.78 10.59 -17.58
N ALA A 11 2.61 9.99 -17.39
CA ALA A 11 2.18 8.64 -17.84
C ALA A 11 2.41 7.43 -16.90
N GLN A 12 2.38 7.59 -15.58
CA GLN A 12 2.20 6.43 -14.65
C GLN A 12 0.74 6.08 -14.34
N ALA A 13 -0.22 6.88 -14.79
CA ALA A 13 -1.64 6.71 -14.48
C ALA A 13 -2.33 5.58 -15.26
N GLU A 14 -1.74 5.09 -16.36
CA GLU A 14 -2.38 4.05 -17.21
C GLU A 14 -1.87 2.63 -16.95
N ARG A 15 -0.81 2.45 -16.15
CA ARG A 15 -0.34 1.11 -15.80
C ARG A 15 -1.10 0.60 -14.59
N ARG A 16 -1.61 -0.65 -14.68
CA ARG A 16 -2.16 -1.39 -13.53
C ARG A 16 -1.12 -1.38 -12.41
N GLN A 17 -1.45 -0.69 -11.31
CA GLN A 17 -0.62 -0.67 -10.11
C GLN A 17 -1.19 -1.63 -9.08
N ASP A 18 -0.33 -2.17 -8.22
CA ASP A 18 -0.78 -2.89 -7.04
C ASP A 18 -1.51 -1.91 -6.10
N LEU A 19 -2.81 -2.14 -5.93
CA LEU A 19 -3.70 -1.41 -5.01
C LEU A 19 -3.26 -1.61 -3.55
N THR A 20 -3.37 -0.54 -2.77
CA THR A 20 -3.15 -0.53 -1.32
C THR A 20 -4.30 -1.22 -0.58
N TYR A 21 -4.11 -1.52 0.71
CA TYR A 21 -5.19 -2.06 1.54
C TYR A 21 -6.33 -1.05 1.69
N SER A 22 -6.02 0.26 1.75
CA SER A 22 -7.03 1.32 1.72
C SER A 22 -7.91 1.23 0.46
N ASP A 23 -7.30 1.11 -0.72
CA ASP A 23 -8.03 0.98 -1.99
C ASP A 23 -8.92 -0.27 -1.99
N TRP A 24 -8.40 -1.39 -1.50
CA TRP A 24 -9.17 -2.64 -1.41
C TRP A 24 -10.34 -2.54 -0.44
N VAL A 25 -10.18 -1.86 0.71
CA VAL A 25 -11.27 -1.63 1.66
C VAL A 25 -12.38 -0.81 0.99
N GLN A 26 -12.04 0.27 0.28
CA GLN A 26 -13.02 1.06 -0.47
C GLN A 26 -13.76 0.24 -1.53
N VAL A 27 -13.05 -0.64 -2.25
CA VAL A 27 -13.65 -1.55 -3.23
C VAL A 27 -14.59 -2.56 -2.56
N PHE A 28 -14.24 -3.07 -1.38
CA PHE A 28 -15.08 -4.00 -0.63
C PHE A 28 -16.34 -3.34 -0.09
N ASP A 29 -16.23 -2.14 0.45
CA ASP A 29 -17.38 -1.39 0.97
C ASP A 29 -18.35 -1.07 -0.18
N PHE A 30 -17.84 -0.65 -1.34
CA PHE A 30 -18.66 -0.47 -2.53
C PHE A 30 -19.35 -1.76 -2.99
N ALA A 31 -18.65 -2.90 -2.96
CA ALA A 31 -19.24 -4.18 -3.33
C ALA A 31 -20.33 -4.64 -2.33
N ASP A 32 -20.14 -4.36 -1.04
CA ASP A 32 -21.12 -4.66 0.02
C ASP A 32 -22.38 -3.80 -0.10
N ASP A 33 -22.21 -2.51 -0.40
CA ASP A 33 -23.30 -1.55 -0.58
C ASP A 33 -24.09 -1.78 -1.87
N ASN A 34 -23.52 -2.51 -2.85
CA ASN A 34 -24.10 -2.73 -4.16
C ASN A 34 -24.17 -4.24 -4.52
N PRO A 35 -24.93 -5.07 -3.77
CA PRO A 35 -24.96 -6.52 -3.96
C PRO A 35 -25.56 -6.96 -5.31
N ALA A 36 -26.30 -6.07 -5.98
CA ALA A 36 -26.87 -6.32 -7.30
C ALA A 36 -25.85 -6.14 -8.44
N LEU A 37 -24.72 -5.47 -8.21
CA LEU A 37 -23.71 -5.23 -9.24
C LEU A 37 -22.82 -6.45 -9.43
N GLY A 38 -22.60 -6.82 -10.69
CA GLY A 38 -21.62 -7.84 -11.03
C GLY A 38 -20.19 -7.34 -10.80
N GLN A 39 -19.24 -8.27 -10.61
CA GLN A 39 -17.81 -7.92 -10.49
C GLN A 39 -17.29 -7.13 -11.69
N LYS A 40 -17.83 -7.35 -12.89
CA LYS A 40 -17.48 -6.58 -14.10
C LYS A 40 -17.90 -5.11 -13.97
N ASP A 41 -19.10 -4.87 -13.44
CA ASP A 41 -19.64 -3.52 -13.26
C ASP A 41 -18.88 -2.77 -12.16
N ILE A 42 -18.50 -3.47 -11.09
CA ILE A 42 -17.63 -2.92 -10.04
C ILE A 42 -16.28 -2.50 -10.63
N VAL A 43 -15.64 -3.35 -11.45
CA VAL A 43 -14.38 -3.01 -12.12
C VAL A 43 -14.56 -1.78 -13.04
N ALA A 44 -15.65 -1.72 -13.79
CA ALA A 44 -15.94 -0.58 -14.67
C ALA A 44 -16.17 0.72 -13.88
N HIS A 45 -16.86 0.65 -12.74
CA HIS A 45 -17.06 1.78 -11.83
C HIS A 45 -15.72 2.38 -11.40
N PHE A 46 -14.81 1.55 -10.88
CA PHE A 46 -13.51 2.00 -10.38
C PHE A 46 -12.51 2.39 -11.49
N ALA A 47 -12.68 1.89 -12.70
CA ALA A 47 -11.88 2.31 -13.86
C ALA A 47 -12.33 3.66 -14.46
N SER A 48 -13.59 4.04 -14.27
CA SER A 48 -14.17 5.29 -14.82
C SER A 48 -14.08 6.45 -13.83
N ARG A 49 -14.19 6.17 -12.53
CA ARG A 49 -14.16 7.17 -11.46
C ARG A 49 -12.73 7.53 -11.04
N PRO A 50 -12.36 8.82 -11.01
CA PRO A 50 -11.17 9.26 -10.30
C PRO A 50 -11.37 9.15 -8.78
N ASP A 51 -10.37 8.63 -8.10
CA ASP A 51 -10.24 8.62 -6.64
C ASP A 51 -9.96 10.05 -6.12
N LYS A 52 -9.95 10.22 -4.80
CA LYS A 52 -9.77 11.51 -4.11
C LYS A 52 -8.54 12.29 -4.58
N ASP A 53 -7.48 11.59 -4.97
CA ASP A 53 -6.22 12.17 -5.47
C ASP A 53 -6.17 12.30 -7.01
N GLY A 54 -7.29 12.09 -7.71
CA GLY A 54 -7.39 12.16 -9.16
C GLY A 54 -6.87 10.92 -9.91
N GLY A 55 -6.42 9.89 -9.20
CA GLY A 55 -6.00 8.59 -9.76
C GLY A 55 -7.18 7.67 -10.08
N LYS A 56 -6.97 6.57 -10.83
CA LYS A 56 -8.02 5.56 -11.10
C LYS A 56 -7.62 4.22 -10.52
N LEU A 57 -8.58 3.48 -9.97
CA LEU A 57 -8.33 2.14 -9.42
C LEU A 57 -8.44 1.10 -10.54
N LEU A 58 -7.30 0.73 -11.12
CA LEU A 58 -7.22 -0.20 -12.24
C LEU A 58 -6.90 -1.63 -11.77
N PHE A 59 -7.90 -2.50 -11.74
CA PHE A 59 -7.76 -3.92 -11.43
C PHE A 59 -8.63 -4.79 -12.32
N THR A 60 -8.39 -6.11 -12.34
CA THR A 60 -9.18 -7.06 -13.13
C THR A 60 -10.29 -7.70 -12.29
N GLN A 61 -11.32 -8.22 -12.96
CA GLN A 61 -12.36 -9.03 -12.33
C GLN A 61 -11.76 -10.21 -11.52
N SER A 62 -10.73 -10.85 -12.06
CA SER A 62 -10.03 -11.95 -11.38
C SER A 62 -9.27 -11.50 -10.13
N ALA A 63 -8.70 -10.30 -10.12
CA ALA A 63 -8.08 -9.72 -8.94
C ALA A 63 -9.12 -9.43 -7.85
N LEU A 64 -10.27 -8.83 -8.24
CA LEU A 64 -11.39 -8.60 -7.34
C LEU A 64 -11.89 -9.90 -6.71
N SER A 65 -12.14 -10.94 -7.52
CA SER A 65 -12.57 -12.25 -7.02
C SER A 65 -11.58 -12.86 -6.01
N LYS A 66 -10.27 -12.82 -6.31
CA LYS A 66 -9.23 -13.29 -5.38
C LYS A 66 -9.20 -12.49 -4.08
N LYS A 67 -9.44 -11.18 -4.15
CA LYS A 67 -9.42 -10.28 -2.99
C LYS A 67 -10.67 -10.41 -2.12
N LEU A 68 -11.85 -10.58 -2.73
CA LEU A 68 -13.09 -10.86 -2.00
C LEU A 68 -12.99 -12.13 -1.15
N LYS A 69 -12.35 -13.19 -1.66
CA LYS A 69 -12.07 -14.41 -0.88
C LYS A 69 -11.23 -14.17 0.37
N ARG A 70 -10.39 -13.13 0.35
CA ARG A 70 -9.46 -12.75 1.43
C ARG A 70 -9.89 -11.48 2.16
N LYS A 71 -11.14 -11.05 1.98
CA LYS A 71 -11.66 -9.79 2.53
C LYS A 71 -11.55 -9.74 4.06
N ALA A 72 -11.90 -10.84 4.74
CA ALA A 72 -11.82 -10.94 6.19
C ALA A 72 -10.37 -10.78 6.69
N GLU A 73 -9.41 -11.45 6.03
CA GLU A 73 -7.98 -11.32 6.35
C GLU A 73 -7.48 -9.89 6.18
N LEU A 74 -7.83 -9.23 5.07
CA LEU A 74 -7.41 -7.85 4.82
C LEU A 74 -8.00 -6.87 5.85
N ARG A 75 -9.30 -7.00 6.17
CA ARG A 75 -9.94 -6.13 7.18
C ARG A 75 -9.33 -6.37 8.57
N ALA A 76 -9.02 -7.62 8.93
CA ALA A 76 -8.33 -7.93 10.18
C ALA A 76 -6.92 -7.32 10.23
N ALA A 77 -6.16 -7.39 9.14
CA ALA A 77 -4.83 -6.78 9.06
C ALA A 77 -4.87 -5.25 9.23
N VAL A 78 -5.84 -4.59 8.60
CA VAL A 78 -6.05 -3.13 8.75
C VAL A 78 -6.48 -2.75 10.18
N SER A 79 -7.30 -3.59 10.82
CA SER A 79 -7.73 -3.36 12.20
C SER A 79 -6.60 -3.56 13.22
N ALA A 80 -5.65 -4.46 12.95
CA ALA A 80 -4.52 -4.74 13.82
C ALA A 80 -3.44 -3.66 13.73
N ASP A 81 -3.20 -3.14 12.53
CA ASP A 81 -2.21 -2.09 12.29
C ASP A 81 -2.76 -1.04 11.31
N PRO A 82 -3.09 0.17 11.79
CA PRO A 82 -3.53 1.27 10.93
C PRO A 82 -2.52 1.64 9.84
N SER A 83 -1.22 1.40 10.05
CA SER A 83 -0.18 1.64 9.04
C SER A 83 -0.31 0.71 7.82
N ALA A 84 -1.01 -0.42 7.98
CA ALA A 84 -1.27 -1.38 6.92
C ALA A 84 -2.11 -0.79 5.78
N LEU A 85 -2.87 0.29 6.01
CA LEU A 85 -3.66 0.97 4.97
C LEU A 85 -2.80 1.39 3.76
N SER A 86 -1.58 1.85 4.03
CA SER A 86 -0.63 2.28 3.01
C SER A 86 0.13 1.12 2.35
N LEU A 87 0.02 -0.10 2.91
CA LEU A 87 0.70 -1.27 2.39
C LEU A 87 -0.07 -1.86 1.20
N LYS A 88 0.69 -2.29 0.19
CA LYS A 88 0.15 -3.03 -0.97
C LYS A 88 0.04 -4.53 -0.68
N ARG A 89 0.89 -5.03 0.23
CA ARG A 89 1.03 -6.44 0.60
C ARG A 89 1.44 -6.53 2.07
N ALA A 90 1.01 -7.59 2.74
CA ALA A 90 1.51 -7.92 4.08
C ALA A 90 3.04 -8.08 4.01
N ARG A 91 3.75 -7.37 4.88
CA ARG A 91 5.18 -7.57 5.08
C ARG A 91 5.35 -8.51 6.25
N VAL A 92 5.90 -9.69 5.99
CA VAL A 92 6.32 -10.62 7.04
C VAL A 92 7.81 -10.38 7.25
N VAL A 93 8.17 -9.83 8.39
CA VAL A 93 9.56 -9.67 8.80
C VAL A 93 10.02 -11.01 9.38
N THR A 94 11.13 -11.56 8.87
CA THR A 94 11.64 -12.88 9.27
C THR A 94 12.05 -12.94 10.75
N CYS A 95 12.54 -11.83 11.30
CA CYS A 95 12.97 -11.71 12.70
C CYS A 95 12.36 -10.42 13.29
N PRO A 96 11.10 -10.46 13.76
CA PRO A 96 10.43 -9.27 14.27
C PRO A 96 11.14 -8.65 15.46
N GLU A 97 11.77 -9.46 16.33
CA GLU A 97 12.49 -8.97 17.51
C GLU A 97 13.71 -8.13 17.12
N VAL A 98 14.41 -8.52 16.05
CA VAL A 98 15.57 -7.78 15.53
C VAL A 98 15.12 -6.47 14.90
N ASP A 99 14.00 -6.47 14.17
CA ASP A 99 13.45 -5.26 13.56
C ASP A 99 12.98 -4.25 14.63
N GLU A 100 12.34 -4.74 15.69
CA GLU A 100 11.95 -3.92 16.83
C GLU A 100 13.18 -3.35 17.56
N ALA A 101 14.19 -4.18 17.85
CA ALA A 101 15.43 -3.73 18.49
C ALA A 101 16.17 -2.67 17.65
N LEU A 102 16.23 -2.86 16.33
CA LEU A 102 16.80 -1.87 15.41
C LEU A 102 15.96 -0.59 15.38
N GLY A 103 14.63 -0.69 15.45
CA GLY A 103 13.73 0.46 15.54
C GLY A 103 13.93 1.27 16.82
N LEU A 104 14.04 0.60 17.97
CA LEU A 104 14.33 1.24 19.26
C LEU A 104 15.72 1.89 19.25
N TRP A 105 16.72 1.21 18.71
CA TRP A 105 18.07 1.76 18.57
C TRP A 105 18.09 2.98 17.64
N ALA A 106 17.34 2.96 16.54
CA ALA A 106 17.26 4.09 15.63
C ALA A 106 16.63 5.32 16.31
N ARG A 107 15.58 5.13 17.11
CA ARG A 107 14.96 6.21 17.90
C ARG A 107 15.92 6.82 18.93
N ASP A 108 16.69 6.00 19.63
CA ASP A 108 17.73 6.48 20.56
C ASP A 108 18.81 7.31 19.84
N MET A 109 19.17 6.90 18.62
CA MET A 109 20.11 7.68 17.79
C MET A 109 19.52 8.99 17.28
N GLU A 110 18.24 9.02 16.92
CA GLU A 110 17.53 10.25 16.54
C GLU A 110 17.46 11.25 17.70
N GLU A 111 17.21 10.78 18.92
CA GLU A 111 17.24 11.60 20.14
C GLU A 111 18.63 12.22 20.36
N LYS A 112 19.69 11.48 20.04
CA LYS A 112 21.09 11.94 20.05
C LYS A 112 21.46 12.81 18.84
N ARG A 113 20.48 13.15 17.98
CA ARG A 113 20.66 13.92 16.73
C ARG A 113 21.68 13.27 15.76
N GLN A 114 21.83 11.96 15.82
CA GLN A 114 22.69 11.20 14.92
C GLN A 114 21.86 10.60 13.78
N THR A 115 22.34 10.76 12.55
CA THR A 115 21.67 10.19 11.37
C THR A 115 21.98 8.71 11.25
N VAL A 116 20.96 7.87 11.39
CA VAL A 116 21.06 6.44 11.14
C VAL A 116 21.10 6.18 9.63
N THR A 117 22.11 5.43 9.18
CA THR A 117 22.27 5.05 7.77
C THR A 117 22.09 3.55 7.56
N GLY A 118 21.76 3.15 6.34
CA GLY A 118 21.61 1.74 5.96
C GLY A 118 22.81 0.85 6.32
N PRO A 119 24.06 1.27 6.03
CA PRO A 119 25.24 0.51 6.46
C PRO A 119 25.35 0.30 7.97
N MET A 120 24.95 1.28 8.78
CA MET A 120 24.96 1.15 10.25
C MET A 120 23.94 0.11 10.73
N LEU A 121 22.75 0.07 10.10
CA LEU A 121 21.73 -0.93 10.41
C LEU A 121 22.16 -2.34 10.01
N ILE A 122 22.85 -2.48 8.87
CA ILE A 122 23.41 -3.77 8.44
C ILE A 122 24.46 -4.27 9.44
N GLU A 123 25.32 -3.38 9.94
CA GLU A 123 26.33 -3.75 10.93
C GLU A 123 25.71 -4.09 12.29
N LYS A 124 24.68 -3.37 12.72
CA LYS A 124 23.96 -3.61 13.98
C LYS A 124 23.08 -4.86 13.98
N ARG A 125 22.74 -5.40 12.81
CA ARG A 125 21.96 -6.62 12.66
C ARG A 125 22.77 -7.89 12.96
N LYS A 126 24.10 -7.83 12.87
CA LYS A 126 25.00 -8.97 13.17
C LYS A 126 24.99 -9.29 14.66
#